data_AF-A0A445JTH8-F1
#
_entry.id   AF-A0A445JTH8-F1
#
_cell.length_a   1.000
_cell.length_b   1.000
_cell.length_c   1.000
_cell.angle_alpha   90.00
_cell.angle_beta   90.00
_cell.angle_gamma   90.00
#
_symmetry.space_group_name_H-M   'P 1'
#
loop_
_entity.id
_entity.type
_entity.pdbx_description
1 polymer ?
#
loop_
_entity_poly.entity_id
_entity_poly.type
_entity_poly.pdbx_seq_one_letter_code
_entity_poly.pdbx_strand_id
1 'polypeptide(L)'
;MGKTTTANIGLSLAHLGFSVVAIDVDVGLCNLDLLPSLENHINYTVIEVLNGDCHLDQALVCDKRWSNFELLCISKPRSKLPLKFGGKAVTWLVDALKARSQGCLDFILIDCPADINTGFITAITPANEAVLITTPDITSLCDVDRVTDLLECDVISLFEQVAWRLVEQDNIC
;
A
#
# COMPACT_ATOMS: atom_id res chain seq x y z
N MET A 1 11.10 -1.82 6.44
CA MET A 1 11.50 -0.42 6.14
C MET A 1 10.64 0.26 5.06
N GLY A 2 9.75 -0.44 4.32
CA GLY A 2 8.94 0.17 3.25
C GLY A 2 7.55 0.71 3.62
N LYS A 3 6.88 0.17 4.64
CA LYS A 3 5.47 0.45 4.99
C LYS A 3 5.19 1.94 5.28
N THR A 4 6.11 2.59 5.98
CA THR A 4 6.06 4.04 6.27
C THR A 4 6.21 4.90 5.01
N THR A 5 6.86 4.39 3.97
CA THR A 5 7.14 5.14 2.74
C THR A 5 5.89 5.26 1.86
N THR A 6 5.05 4.23 1.77
CA THR A 6 3.79 4.27 1.01
C THR A 6 2.88 5.39 1.53
N ALA A 7 2.76 5.51 2.86
CA ALA A 7 2.00 6.59 3.50
C ALA A 7 2.56 7.98 3.19
N ASN A 8 3.89 8.16 3.31
CA ASN A 8 4.54 9.43 3.05
C ASN A 8 4.46 9.85 1.59
N ILE A 9 4.62 8.91 0.64
CA ILE A 9 4.45 9.16 -0.79
C ILE A 9 3.00 9.57 -1.05
N GLY A 10 2.03 8.83 -0.53
CA GLY A 10 0.60 9.13 -0.72
C GLY A 10 0.21 10.50 -0.18
N LEU A 11 0.66 10.86 1.02
CA LEU A 11 0.44 12.19 1.60
C LEU A 11 1.15 13.29 0.78
N SER A 12 2.33 13.03 0.26
CA SER A 12 3.07 14.01 -0.57
C SER A 12 2.36 14.26 -1.90
N LEU A 13 1.86 13.20 -2.55
CA LEU A 13 1.04 13.33 -3.76
C LEU A 13 -0.27 14.08 -3.47
N ALA A 14 -0.92 13.78 -2.35
CA ALA A 14 -2.10 14.52 -1.92
C ALA A 14 -1.79 16.00 -1.62
N HIS A 15 -0.64 16.30 -1.03
CA HIS A 15 -0.17 17.66 -0.80
C HIS A 15 0.00 18.45 -2.11
N LEU A 16 0.40 17.77 -3.18
CA LEU A 16 0.52 18.33 -4.53
C LEU A 16 -0.84 18.47 -5.26
N GLY A 17 -1.94 18.07 -4.61
CA GLY A 17 -3.31 18.22 -5.12
C GLY A 17 -3.86 17.01 -5.88
N PHE A 18 -3.13 15.90 -5.95
CA PHE A 18 -3.62 14.67 -6.58
C PHE A 18 -4.61 13.94 -5.66
N SER A 19 -5.56 13.22 -6.24
CA SER A 19 -6.42 12.30 -5.48
C SER A 19 -5.76 10.92 -5.38
N VAL A 20 -5.65 10.43 -4.14
CA VAL A 20 -4.83 9.27 -3.82
C VAL A 20 -5.56 8.34 -2.88
N VAL A 21 -5.59 7.05 -3.23
CA VAL A 21 -5.99 5.98 -2.32
C VAL A 21 -4.78 5.09 -2.02
N ALA A 22 -4.48 4.88 -0.75
CA ALA A 22 -3.52 3.87 -0.32
C ALA A 22 -4.25 2.61 0.15
N ILE A 23 -3.83 1.44 -0.31
CA ILE A 23 -4.37 0.13 0.07
C ILE A 23 -3.31 -0.62 0.85
N ASP A 24 -3.61 -0.99 2.09
CA ASP A 24 -2.74 -1.83 2.92
C ASP A 24 -3.11 -3.31 2.73
N VAL A 25 -2.22 -4.05 2.04
CA VAL A 25 -2.36 -5.50 1.76
C VAL A 25 -1.60 -6.36 2.77
N ASP A 26 -0.88 -5.76 3.72
CA ASP A 26 -0.10 -6.52 4.69
C ASP A 26 -0.90 -6.82 5.96
N VAL A 27 -1.27 -8.08 6.12
CA VAL A 27 -1.96 -8.57 7.31
C VAL A 27 -0.96 -8.83 8.41
N GLY A 28 -0.75 -7.82 9.25
CA GLY A 28 -0.05 -8.02 10.51
C GLY A 28 0.26 -6.73 11.25
N LEU A 29 0.43 -5.65 10.50
CA LEU A 29 0.97 -4.40 10.99
C LEU A 29 0.37 -3.31 10.10
N CYS A 30 -0.86 -2.87 10.41
CA CYS A 30 -1.40 -1.60 9.89
C CYS A 30 -0.57 -0.44 10.46
N ASN A 31 0.72 -0.45 10.17
CA ASN A 31 1.70 0.48 10.70
C ASN A 31 1.77 1.73 9.83
N LEU A 32 0.61 2.18 9.38
CA LEU A 32 0.32 3.61 9.19
C LEU A 32 0.23 4.32 10.56
N ASP A 33 1.08 3.92 11.51
CA ASP A 33 1.30 4.52 12.83
C ASP A 33 1.69 6.01 12.71
N LEU A 34 2.04 6.49 11.51
CA LEU A 34 2.27 7.91 11.21
C LEU A 34 0.99 8.72 10.93
N LEU A 35 -0.16 8.05 10.80
CA LEU A 35 -1.47 8.68 10.85
C LEU A 35 -2.25 8.17 12.08
N PRO A 36 -1.81 8.48 13.32
CA PRO A 36 -2.55 8.10 14.54
C PRO A 36 -4.00 8.59 14.55
N SER A 37 -4.29 9.63 13.75
CA SER A 37 -5.63 10.13 13.49
C SER A 37 -6.51 9.09 12.81
N LEU A 38 -5.98 8.22 11.95
CA LEU A 38 -6.76 7.32 11.10
C LEU A 38 -6.98 5.94 11.70
N GLU A 39 -6.02 5.41 12.46
CA GLU A 39 -6.10 4.03 12.98
C GLU A 39 -7.33 3.85 13.90
N ASN A 40 -7.61 4.84 14.75
CA ASN A 40 -8.79 4.85 15.63
C ASN A 40 -10.13 5.05 14.89
N HIS A 41 -10.10 5.22 13.57
CA HIS A 41 -11.26 5.45 12.73
C HIS A 41 -11.51 4.32 11.72
N ILE A 42 -10.74 3.23 11.75
CA ILE A 42 -10.96 2.04 10.92
C ILE A 42 -12.11 1.22 11.50
N ASN A 43 -13.35 1.53 11.07
CA ASN A 43 -14.54 0.78 11.47
C ASN A 43 -14.72 -0.50 10.66
N TYR A 44 -14.45 -0.41 9.35
CA TYR A 44 -14.59 -1.48 8.37
C TYR A 44 -13.30 -1.63 7.56
N THR A 45 -13.08 -2.84 7.05
CA THR A 45 -11.97 -3.21 6.18
C THR A 45 -12.49 -3.87 4.92
N VAL A 46 -11.60 -4.20 3.98
CA VAL A 46 -11.99 -4.91 2.76
C VAL A 46 -12.68 -6.24 3.07
N ILE A 47 -12.36 -6.91 4.17
CA ILE A 47 -13.06 -8.14 4.58
C ILE A 47 -14.55 -7.88 4.80
N GLU A 48 -14.93 -6.83 5.54
CA GLU A 48 -16.34 -6.49 5.76
C GLU A 48 -17.04 -6.08 4.45
N VAL A 49 -16.34 -5.39 3.53
CA VAL A 49 -16.86 -5.07 2.20
C VAL A 49 -17.14 -6.34 1.39
N LEU A 50 -16.21 -7.29 1.37
CA LEU A 50 -16.35 -8.55 0.62
C LEU A 50 -17.42 -9.47 1.20
N ASN A 51 -17.68 -9.39 2.50
CA ASN A 51 -18.78 -10.12 3.16
C ASN A 51 -20.16 -9.46 2.91
N GLY A 52 -20.19 -8.22 2.40
CA GLY A 52 -21.42 -7.45 2.23
C GLY A 52 -21.91 -6.76 3.51
N ASP A 53 -21.06 -6.65 4.53
CA ASP A 53 -21.39 -6.01 5.80
C ASP A 53 -21.39 -4.47 5.68
N CYS A 54 -20.64 -3.92 4.73
CA CYS A 54 -20.59 -2.48 4.44
C CYS A 54 -20.30 -2.17 2.96
N HIS A 55 -20.55 -0.93 2.56
CA HIS A 55 -20.14 -0.40 1.27
C HIS A 55 -18.65 -0.03 1.27
N LEU A 56 -18.01 -0.08 0.09
CA LEU A 56 -16.60 0.30 -0.08
C LEU A 56 -16.29 1.70 0.47
N ASP A 57 -17.15 2.68 0.21
CA ASP A 57 -16.98 4.05 0.70
C ASP A 57 -16.98 4.15 2.24
N GLN A 58 -17.60 3.18 2.95
CA GLN A 58 -17.60 3.15 4.41
C GLN A 58 -16.33 2.54 5.00
N ALA A 59 -15.58 1.77 4.21
CA ALA A 59 -14.30 1.18 4.59
C ALA A 59 -13.12 2.11 4.30
N LEU A 60 -13.34 3.19 3.52
CA LEU A 60 -12.35 4.21 3.26
C LEU A 60 -12.24 5.17 4.43
N VAL A 61 -10.99 5.44 4.81
CA VAL A 61 -10.65 6.27 5.95
C VAL A 61 -9.93 7.51 5.43
N CYS A 62 -10.55 8.67 5.56
CA CYS A 62 -10.01 9.96 5.12
C CYS A 62 -9.37 10.72 6.28
N ASP A 63 -8.23 11.39 6.05
CA ASP A 63 -7.68 12.33 7.02
C ASP A 63 -8.41 13.67 6.93
N LYS A 64 -8.74 14.26 8.08
CA LYS A 64 -9.45 15.55 8.15
C LYS A 64 -8.67 16.70 7.51
N ARG A 65 -7.34 16.59 7.42
CA ARG A 65 -6.45 17.60 6.84
C ARG A 65 -6.30 17.44 5.33
N TRP A 66 -6.46 16.22 4.82
CA TRP A 66 -6.23 15.85 3.43
C TRP A 66 -7.43 15.08 2.88
N SER A 67 -8.47 15.81 2.44
CA SER A 67 -9.69 15.21 1.91
C SER A 67 -9.51 14.45 0.60
N ASN A 68 -8.36 14.64 -0.07
CA ASN A 68 -7.95 13.97 -1.28
C ASN A 68 -7.00 12.77 -1.04
N PHE A 69 -6.79 12.39 0.22
CA PHE A 69 -6.07 11.18 0.60
C PHE A 69 -6.97 10.25 1.40
N GLU A 70 -7.12 9.00 0.92
CA GLU A 70 -7.91 7.98 1.58
C GLU A 70 -7.07 6.72 1.82
N LEU A 71 -7.31 6.06 2.95
CA LEU A 71 -6.69 4.79 3.31
C LEU A 71 -7.73 3.67 3.29
N LEU A 72 -7.35 2.52 2.74
CA LEU A 72 -8.14 1.31 2.76
C LEU A 72 -7.32 0.15 3.32
N CYS A 73 -7.74 -0.38 4.47
CA CYS A 73 -7.09 -1.54 5.08
C CYS A 73 -7.77 -2.82 4.64
N ILE A 74 -7.00 -3.85 4.29
CA ILE A 74 -7.58 -5.15 3.93
C ILE A 74 -8.13 -5.90 5.14
N SER A 75 -7.48 -5.76 6.29
CA SER A 75 -7.89 -6.46 7.50
C SER A 75 -7.52 -5.66 8.76
N LYS A 76 -8.14 -5.98 9.89
CA LYS A 76 -7.81 -5.35 11.17
C LYS A 76 -6.46 -5.87 11.69
N PRO A 77 -5.71 -5.06 12.47
CA PRO A 77 -4.48 -5.51 13.08
C PRO A 77 -4.65 -6.84 13.81
N ARG A 78 -3.70 -7.77 13.64
CA ARG A 78 -3.67 -9.10 14.28
C ARG A 78 -4.81 -10.05 13.87
N SER A 79 -5.64 -9.69 12.90
CA SER A 79 -6.60 -10.63 12.30
C SER A 79 -5.88 -11.52 11.27
N LYS A 80 -6.38 -12.74 11.03
CA LYS A 80 -5.87 -13.59 9.95
C LYS A 80 -6.59 -13.23 8.66
N LEU A 81 -5.84 -13.07 7.58
CA LEU A 81 -6.44 -12.89 6.26
C LEU A 81 -7.24 -14.15 5.89
N PRO A 82 -8.45 -14.02 5.32
CA PRO A 82 -9.20 -15.16 4.85
C PRO A 82 -8.38 -15.95 3.81
N LEU A 83 -8.40 -17.28 3.89
CA LEU A 83 -7.71 -18.18 2.94
C LEU A 83 -8.08 -17.95 1.47
N LYS A 84 -9.19 -17.25 1.20
CA LYS A 84 -9.69 -16.93 -0.15
C LYS A 84 -9.28 -15.54 -0.65
N PHE A 85 -8.63 -14.73 0.19
CA PHE A 85 -8.13 -13.44 -0.25
C PHE A 85 -6.86 -13.65 -1.09
N GLY A 86 -6.82 -13.06 -2.27
CA GLY A 86 -5.72 -13.22 -3.23
C GLY A 86 -5.82 -12.19 -4.35
N GLY A 87 -4.95 -12.28 -5.36
CA GLY A 87 -4.81 -11.27 -6.40
C GLY A 87 -6.12 -10.81 -7.03
N LYS A 88 -7.05 -11.73 -7.35
CA LYS A 88 -8.37 -11.40 -7.91
C LYS A 88 -9.21 -10.47 -7.03
N ALA A 89 -9.12 -10.62 -5.70
CA ALA A 89 -9.85 -9.77 -4.77
C ALA A 89 -9.27 -8.34 -4.77
N VAL A 90 -7.93 -8.21 -4.83
CA VAL A 90 -7.26 -6.91 -4.93
C VAL A 90 -7.52 -6.27 -6.29
N THR A 91 -7.53 -7.03 -7.39
CA THR A 91 -7.92 -6.55 -8.72
C THR A 91 -9.34 -6.00 -8.73
N TRP A 92 -10.31 -6.77 -8.22
CA TRP A 92 -11.68 -6.30 -8.09
C TRP A 92 -11.76 -5.01 -7.26
N LEU A 93 -10.97 -4.92 -6.19
CA LEU A 93 -10.95 -3.74 -5.34
C LEU A 93 -10.41 -2.51 -6.06
N VAL A 94 -9.31 -2.66 -6.82
CA VAL A 94 -8.75 -1.59 -7.65
C VAL A 94 -9.76 -1.13 -8.71
N ASP A 95 -10.44 -2.07 -9.37
CA ASP A 95 -11.48 -1.74 -10.36
C ASP A 95 -12.68 -1.04 -9.71
N ALA A 96 -13.11 -1.49 -8.53
CA ALA A 96 -14.18 -0.86 -7.77
C ALA A 96 -13.82 0.56 -7.34
N LEU A 97 -12.58 0.80 -6.90
CA LEU A 97 -12.07 2.14 -6.58
C LEU A 97 -12.06 3.06 -7.81
N LYS A 98 -11.61 2.56 -8.97
CA LYS A 98 -11.62 3.31 -10.23
C LYS A 98 -13.04 3.65 -10.72
N ALA A 99 -14.03 2.80 -10.41
CA ALA A 99 -15.42 2.98 -10.82
C ALA A 99 -16.25 3.88 -9.88
N ARG A 100 -15.67 4.39 -8.78
CA ARG A 100 -16.39 5.25 -7.82
C ARG A 100 -16.87 6.55 -8.49
N SER A 101 -18.01 7.05 -8.00
CA SER A 101 -18.64 8.27 -8.52
C SER A 101 -17.99 9.57 -8.02
N GLN A 102 -17.03 9.49 -7.10
CA GLN A 102 -16.43 10.65 -6.42
C GLN A 102 -15.35 11.35 -7.27
N GLY A 103 -15.07 10.85 -8.48
CA GLY A 103 -14.10 11.42 -9.42
C GLY A 103 -13.10 10.36 -9.88
N CYS A 104 -12.25 10.73 -10.85
CA CYS A 104 -11.14 9.88 -11.26
C CYS A 104 -10.03 9.95 -10.20
N LEU A 105 -9.59 8.79 -9.71
CA LEU A 105 -8.39 8.69 -8.88
C LEU A 105 -7.15 8.88 -9.75
N ASP A 106 -6.24 9.74 -9.31
CA ASP A 106 -4.95 9.93 -9.99
C ASP A 106 -4.00 8.79 -9.63
N PHE A 107 -3.98 8.37 -8.37
CA PHE A 107 -3.09 7.32 -7.87
C PHE A 107 -3.80 6.33 -6.95
N ILE A 108 -3.52 5.04 -7.16
CA ILE A 108 -3.83 3.96 -6.22
C ILE A 108 -2.50 3.34 -5.81
N LEU A 109 -2.11 3.54 -4.56
CA LEU A 109 -0.88 2.99 -3.99
C LEU A 109 -1.22 1.69 -3.28
N ILE A 110 -0.45 0.63 -3.54
CA ILE A 110 -0.64 -0.68 -2.92
C ILE A 110 0.56 -0.97 -2.03
N ASP A 111 0.35 -0.99 -0.71
CA ASP A 111 1.41 -1.36 0.23
C ASP A 111 1.61 -2.87 0.18
N CYS A 112 2.79 -3.25 -0.31
CA CYS A 112 3.17 -4.62 -0.52
C CYS A 112 4.02 -5.11 0.67
N PRO A 113 3.80 -6.33 1.18
CA PRO A 113 4.68 -6.92 2.19
C PRO A 113 6.12 -7.02 1.65
N ALA A 114 7.10 -6.88 2.55
CA ALA A 114 8.52 -6.91 2.20
C ALA A 114 9.02 -8.33 1.83
N ASP A 115 8.33 -9.36 2.30
CA ASP A 115 8.69 -10.75 2.03
C ASP A 115 8.14 -11.19 0.68
N ILE A 116 9.00 -11.78 -0.16
CA ILE A 116 8.64 -12.37 -1.45
C ILE A 116 7.85 -13.67 -1.23
N ASN A 117 6.55 -13.54 -0.94
CA ASN A 117 5.65 -14.64 -0.63
C ASN A 117 4.31 -14.50 -1.38
N THR A 118 3.31 -15.32 -1.03
CA THR A 118 1.99 -15.26 -1.68
C THR A 118 1.27 -13.91 -1.48
N GLY A 119 1.57 -13.20 -0.40
CA GLY A 119 1.12 -11.83 -0.16
C GLY A 119 1.71 -10.83 -1.14
N PHE A 120 3.00 -10.96 -1.47
CA PHE A 120 3.68 -10.16 -2.50
C PHE A 120 2.98 -10.31 -3.85
N ILE A 121 2.80 -11.56 -4.33
CA ILE A 121 2.10 -11.84 -5.60
C ILE A 121 0.68 -11.26 -5.60
N THR A 122 -0.03 -11.37 -4.48
CA THR A 122 -1.38 -10.82 -4.32
C THR A 122 -1.41 -9.29 -4.46
N ALA A 123 -0.42 -8.60 -3.88
CA ALA A 123 -0.33 -7.14 -3.93
C ALA A 123 0.04 -6.63 -5.32
N ILE A 124 0.96 -7.30 -6.04
CA ILE A 124 1.42 -6.85 -7.36
C ILE A 124 0.44 -7.19 -8.49
N THR A 125 -0.44 -8.19 -8.32
CA THR A 125 -1.34 -8.68 -9.38
C THR A 125 -2.10 -7.56 -10.13
N PRO A 126 -2.67 -6.52 -9.49
CA PRO A 126 -3.37 -5.45 -10.19
C PRO A 126 -2.51 -4.22 -10.50
N ALA A 127 -1.22 -4.22 -10.15
CA ALA A 127 -0.35 -3.07 -10.28
C ALA A 127 0.07 -2.84 -11.74
N ASN A 128 0.09 -1.57 -12.15
CA ASN A 128 0.61 -1.18 -13.47
C ASN A 128 2.12 -0.94 -13.44
N GLU A 129 2.61 -0.42 -12.32
CA GLU A 129 3.99 -0.05 -12.09
C GLU A 129 4.40 -0.49 -10.69
N ALA A 130 5.68 -0.82 -10.53
CA ALA A 130 6.28 -1.11 -9.24
C ALA A 130 7.39 -0.11 -8.93
N VAL A 131 7.41 0.37 -7.69
CA VAL A 131 8.50 1.18 -7.12
C VAL A 131 9.20 0.35 -6.07
N LEU A 132 10.48 0.08 -6.29
CA LEU A 132 11.26 -0.77 -5.40
C LEU A 132 12.14 0.08 -4.49
N ILE A 133 11.92 -0.06 -3.19
CA ILE A 133 12.62 0.72 -2.15
C ILE A 133 13.66 -0.18 -1.49
N THR A 134 14.92 0.21 -1.57
CA THR A 134 16.05 -0.56 -1.02
C THR A 134 17.01 0.33 -0.22
N THR A 135 17.83 -0.30 0.59
CA THR A 135 19.04 0.30 1.17
C THR A 135 20.28 -0.14 0.37
N PRO A 136 21.38 0.63 0.39
CA PRO A 136 22.59 0.34 -0.39
C PRO A 136 23.48 -0.75 0.25
N ASP A 137 22.89 -1.68 1.00
CA ASP A 137 23.59 -2.86 1.51
C ASP A 137 23.51 -4.01 0.51
N ILE A 138 24.55 -4.83 0.50
CA ILE A 138 24.69 -5.94 -0.46
C ILE A 138 23.52 -6.92 -0.35
N THR A 139 23.03 -7.18 0.87
CA THR A 139 21.90 -8.09 1.09
C THR A 139 20.60 -7.59 0.46
N SER A 140 20.26 -6.32 0.66
CA SER A 140 19.05 -5.73 0.08
C SER A 140 19.14 -5.61 -1.44
N LEU A 141 20.33 -5.31 -1.97
CA LEU A 141 20.55 -5.29 -3.43
C LEU A 141 20.34 -6.67 -4.06
N CYS A 142 20.83 -7.76 -3.43
CA CYS A 142 20.56 -9.11 -3.92
C CYS A 142 19.08 -9.49 -3.88
N ASP A 143 18.34 -9.05 -2.87
CA ASP A 143 16.89 -9.28 -2.81
C ASP A 143 16.14 -8.47 -3.87
N VAL A 144 16.59 -7.25 -4.17
CA VAL A 144 16.04 -6.44 -5.27
C VAL A 144 16.21 -7.14 -6.61
N ASP A 145 17.37 -7.71 -6.92
CA ASP A 145 17.59 -8.42 -8.18
C ASP A 145 16.56 -9.54 -8.36
N ARG A 146 16.29 -10.30 -7.29
CA ARG A 146 15.28 -11.38 -7.29
C ARG A 146 13.86 -10.86 -7.49
N VAL A 147 13.52 -9.73 -6.87
CA VAL A 147 12.21 -9.08 -7.05
C VAL A 147 12.06 -8.55 -8.48
N THR A 148 13.12 -8.00 -9.05
CA THR A 148 13.13 -7.46 -10.41
C THR A 148 12.85 -8.55 -11.42
N ASP A 149 13.55 -9.69 -11.31
CA ASP A 149 13.30 -10.86 -12.15
C ASP A 149 11.83 -11.33 -12.09
N LEU A 150 11.21 -11.29 -10.89
CA LEU A 150 9.82 -11.67 -10.70
C LEU A 150 8.84 -10.68 -11.34
N LEU A 151 9.09 -9.37 -11.19
CA LEU A 151 8.25 -8.32 -11.78
C LEU A 151 8.29 -8.35 -13.31
N GLU A 152 9.46 -8.61 -13.90
CA GLU A 152 9.61 -8.79 -15.34
C GLU A 152 8.83 -10.00 -15.86
N CYS A 153 8.82 -11.10 -15.10
CA CYS A 153 8.04 -12.29 -15.45
C CYS A 153 6.52 -12.04 -15.42
N ASP A 154 6.05 -11.21 -14.50
CA ASP A 154 4.63 -10.85 -14.35
C ASP A 154 4.21 -9.64 -15.25
N VAL A 155 5.10 -9.18 -16.15
CA VAL A 155 4.87 -8.09 -17.10
C VAL A 155 4.57 -6.74 -16.43
N ILE A 156 5.03 -6.57 -15.19
CA ILE A 156 4.94 -5.29 -14.49
C ILE A 156 6.19 -4.49 -14.83
N SER A 157 6.02 -3.30 -15.41
CA SER A 157 7.16 -2.41 -15.65
C SER A 157 7.70 -1.91 -14.32
N LEU A 158 8.97 -2.20 -14.05
CA LEU A 158 9.70 -1.53 -12.98
C LEU A 158 9.86 -0.07 -13.37
N PHE A 159 9.23 0.83 -12.61
CA PHE A 159 9.29 2.25 -12.89
C PHE A 159 10.60 2.85 -12.38
N GLU A 160 10.96 2.55 -11.12
CA GLU A 160 12.16 3.10 -10.51
C GLU A 160 12.65 2.27 -9.31
N GLN A 161 13.97 2.21 -9.14
CA GLN A 161 14.64 1.66 -7.96
C GLN A 161 15.17 2.82 -7.12
N VAL A 162 14.68 2.98 -5.89
CA VAL A 162 15.09 4.06 -4.99
C VAL A 162 15.93 3.50 -3.85
N ALA A 163 17.22 3.86 -3.84
CA ALA A 163 18.15 3.50 -2.78
C ALA A 163 18.24 4.61 -1.72
N TRP A 164 17.93 4.28 -0.46
CA TRP A 164 18.02 5.20 0.68
C TRP A 164 19.23 4.88 1.56
N ARG A 165 19.99 5.90 1.94
CA ARG A 165 21.06 5.76 2.95
C ARG A 165 20.67 6.53 4.20
N LEU A 166 20.61 5.85 5.34
CA LEU A 166 20.54 6.51 6.64
C LEU A 166 21.85 7.25 6.89
N VAL A 167 21.75 8.56 7.14
CA VAL A 167 22.86 9.36 7.66
C VAL A 167 22.55 9.58 9.13
N GLU A 168 23.26 8.89 10.01
CA GLU A 168 23.23 9.24 11.43
C GLU A 168 23.86 10.64 11.57
N GLN A 169 23.12 11.57 12.16
CA GLN A 169 23.74 12.77 12.68
C GLN A 169 24.58 12.33 13.88
N ASP A 170 25.89 12.32 13.72
CA ASP A 170 26.79 12.36 14.87
C ASP A 170 26.35 13.54 15.73
N ASN A 171 25.93 13.26 16.96
CA ASN A 171 25.62 14.29 17.95
C ASN A 171 26.85 15.21 18.08
N ILE A 172 26.78 16.38 17.47
CA ILE A 172 27.66 17.49 17.81
C ILE A 172 27.20 17.93 19.20
N CYS A 173 28.08 17.74 20.18
CA CYS A 173 27.94 18.03 21.60
C CYS A 173 27.25 19.35 21.94
#